data_AF-A0A084W696-F1
#
_entry.id   AF-A0A084W696-F1
#
_cell.length_a   1.000
_cell.length_b   1.000
_cell.length_c   1.000
_cell.angle_alpha   90.00
_cell.angle_beta   90.00
_cell.angle_gamma   90.00
#
_symmetry.space_group_name_H-M   'P 1'
#
loop_
_entity.id
_entity.type
_entity.pdbx_description
1 polymer ?
#
loop_
_entity_poly.entity_id
_entity_poly.type
_entity_poly.pdbx_seq_one_letter_code
_entity_poly.pdbx_strand_id
1 'polypeptide(L)'
;MDRIQNELHLYYRVLLTDTFRTVIKISQWFFTAPYPLYPYQHVTSIYQQRLYVLGKILFSALVFGAITAAPVLLYFMQDKAIFIYSVPVFIKMMYFIQTTLNIAGMGYVVFVYQFRTSFHRFYFDRLLHVLEQFGRRDIDVGLHQVKRAVRIVMLLTPVQIGMVGLMLLLRISDWGQLPRFLTFVAAHILGRSTTWVYMTIMGTVAILLRQMNDTLESFIIPPSDAHEALSAEVPQPTRLTAVDRRMIEKIRLLQLELMRVVEKINGGEFGTLLIIYIVVTFIYINIELLQLYQGKRQNTIPSDIFYIRLINCAFRFAGFIMFAYSNRLVQKQNYRVCSILHQLNKVDNEAACSNIFADAYKKD
;
A
#
# COMPACT_ATOMS: atom_id res chain seq x y z
N MET A 1 2.06 -36.28 9.25
CA MET A 1 2.08 -35.14 8.30
C MET A 1 1.57 -33.86 8.95
N ASP A 2 0.52 -33.91 9.78
CA ASP A 2 -0.09 -32.73 10.42
C ASP A 2 0.86 -31.87 11.27
N ARG A 3 1.85 -32.46 11.95
CA ARG A 3 2.78 -31.70 12.79
C ARG A 3 3.68 -30.76 11.97
N ILE A 4 4.23 -31.22 10.86
CA ILE A 4 5.12 -30.43 9.99
C ILE A 4 4.32 -29.32 9.29
N GLN A 5 3.10 -29.63 8.86
CA GLN A 5 2.21 -28.65 8.23
C GLN A 5 1.77 -27.57 9.22
N ASN A 6 1.50 -27.94 10.47
CA ASN A 6 1.19 -26.99 11.54
C ASN A 6 2.39 -26.10 11.90
N GLU A 7 3.61 -26.64 11.91
CA GLU A 7 4.84 -25.88 12.15
C GLU A 7 5.12 -24.86 11.03
N LEU A 8 4.95 -25.25 9.76
CA LEU A 8 5.07 -24.36 8.60
C LEU A 8 4.00 -23.26 8.60
N HIS A 9 2.74 -23.63 8.86
CA HIS A 9 1.63 -22.68 8.99
C HIS A 9 1.95 -21.63 10.07
N LEU A 10 2.40 -22.09 11.25
CA LEU A 10 2.73 -21.19 12.36
C LEU A 10 3.92 -20.29 12.03
N TYR A 11 4.96 -20.83 11.38
CA TYR A 11 6.12 -20.05 10.93
C TYR A 11 5.71 -18.92 9.98
N TYR A 12 5.01 -19.21 8.89
CA TYR A 12 4.60 -18.18 7.92
C TYR A 12 3.60 -17.20 8.51
N ARG A 13 2.70 -17.66 9.39
CA ARG A 13 1.78 -16.79 10.11
C ARG A 13 2.54 -15.81 11.00
N VAL A 14 3.56 -16.25 11.73
CA VAL A 14 4.39 -15.37 12.56
C VAL A 14 5.17 -14.38 11.71
N LEU A 15 5.79 -14.84 10.61
CA LEU A 15 6.56 -14.00 9.70
C LEU A 15 5.69 -12.90 9.04
N LEU A 16 4.52 -13.27 8.54
CA LEU A 16 3.57 -12.32 7.95
C LEU A 16 3.01 -11.38 9.02
N THR A 17 2.69 -11.91 10.21
CA THR A 17 2.24 -11.09 11.34
C THR A 17 3.29 -10.05 11.69
N ASP A 18 4.56 -10.43 11.81
CA ASP A 18 5.66 -9.52 12.15
C ASP A 18 5.92 -8.45 11.08
N THR A 19 5.75 -8.80 9.80
CA THR A 19 5.83 -7.85 8.68
C THR A 19 4.78 -6.74 8.81
N PHE A 20 3.53 -7.11 9.13
CA PHE A 20 2.40 -6.18 9.21
C PHE A 20 2.21 -5.53 10.60
N ARG A 21 2.79 -6.11 11.65
CA ARG A 21 2.47 -5.80 13.06
C ARG A 21 2.56 -4.31 13.37
N THR A 22 3.68 -3.68 13.04
CA THR A 22 3.92 -2.27 13.37
C THR A 22 2.92 -1.37 12.66
N VAL A 23 2.70 -1.60 11.36
CA VAL A 23 1.81 -0.80 10.51
C VAL A 23 0.36 -0.94 11.00
N ILE A 24 -0.10 -2.15 11.25
CA ILE A 24 -1.47 -2.41 11.71
C ILE A 24 -1.69 -1.85 13.11
N LYS A 25 -0.77 -2.04 14.06
CA LYS A 25 -0.91 -1.47 15.40
C LYS A 25 -1.02 0.05 15.36
N ILE A 26 -0.15 0.71 14.61
CA ILE A 26 -0.20 2.18 14.50
C ILE A 26 -1.47 2.63 13.79
N SER A 27 -1.90 1.93 12.75
CA SER A 27 -3.18 2.20 12.07
C SER A 27 -4.38 2.01 12.99
N GLN A 28 -4.33 1.04 13.91
CA GLN A 28 -5.37 0.84 14.93
C GLN A 28 -5.45 2.00 15.91
N TRP A 29 -4.31 2.58 16.30
CA TRP A 29 -4.25 3.79 17.14
C TRP A 29 -4.85 5.01 16.42
N PHE A 30 -4.73 5.06 15.10
CA PHE A 30 -5.21 6.17 14.27
C PHE A 30 -6.56 5.94 13.57
N PHE A 31 -7.36 4.97 14.04
CA PHE A 31 -8.69 4.66 13.49
C PHE A 31 -8.71 4.17 12.03
N THR A 32 -7.55 3.90 11.43
CA THR A 32 -7.42 3.42 10.04
C THR A 32 -7.25 1.91 9.95
N ALA A 33 -7.37 1.20 11.06
CA ALA A 33 -7.51 -0.25 11.07
C ALA A 33 -8.47 -0.70 12.18
N PRO A 34 -9.19 -1.81 11.98
CA PRO A 34 -10.12 -2.33 12.94
C PRO A 34 -9.42 -2.86 14.19
N TYR A 35 -10.09 -2.69 15.31
CA TYR A 35 -9.72 -3.28 16.60
C TYR A 35 -10.98 -3.94 17.20
N PRO A 36 -10.92 -5.19 17.67
CA PRO A 36 -9.79 -6.11 17.61
C PRO A 36 -9.55 -6.72 16.20
N LEU A 37 -8.30 -7.09 15.89
CA LEU A 37 -7.88 -7.76 14.67
C LEU A 37 -6.84 -8.85 14.99
N TYR A 38 -7.27 -10.11 14.93
CA TYR A 38 -6.37 -11.26 14.93
C TYR A 38 -5.61 -11.35 13.61
N PRO A 39 -4.32 -11.76 13.60
CA PRO A 39 -3.52 -12.28 14.73
C PRO A 39 -2.69 -11.23 15.52
N TYR A 40 -2.96 -9.93 15.35
CA TYR A 40 -2.06 -8.88 15.84
C TYR A 40 -2.17 -8.54 17.33
N GLN A 41 -3.17 -9.11 18.01
CA GLN A 41 -3.48 -8.82 19.41
C GLN A 41 -3.39 -10.09 20.26
N HIS A 42 -2.99 -9.89 21.52
CA HIS A 42 -3.02 -10.94 22.53
C HIS A 42 -4.44 -11.17 23.02
N VAL A 43 -4.70 -12.39 23.51
CA VAL A 43 -6.00 -12.79 24.04
C VAL A 43 -6.28 -11.98 25.32
N THR A 44 -6.96 -10.85 25.15
CA THR A 44 -7.51 -10.04 26.24
C THR A 44 -8.95 -10.47 26.52
N SER A 45 -9.45 -10.18 27.72
CA SER A 45 -10.83 -10.56 28.07
C SER A 45 -11.85 -9.85 27.18
N ILE A 46 -12.96 -10.54 26.86
CA ILE A 46 -14.04 -10.01 26.00
C ILE A 46 -14.55 -8.66 26.54
N TYR A 47 -14.60 -8.50 27.86
CA TYR A 47 -15.02 -7.26 28.51
C TYR A 47 -14.06 -6.10 28.24
N GLN A 48 -12.75 -6.31 28.39
CA GLN A 48 -11.74 -5.29 28.11
C GLN A 48 -11.75 -4.88 26.63
N GLN A 49 -11.95 -5.84 25.73
CA GLN A 49 -12.08 -5.55 24.30
C GLN A 49 -13.30 -4.67 24.01
N ARG A 50 -14.47 -4.99 24.58
CA ARG A 50 -15.69 -4.18 24.41
C ARG A 50 -15.50 -2.76 24.94
N LEU A 51 -14.91 -2.59 26.13
CA LEU A 51 -14.64 -1.28 26.71
C LEU A 51 -13.71 -0.44 25.82
N TYR A 52 -12.63 -1.04 25.32
CA TYR A 52 -11.69 -0.36 24.43
C TYR A 52 -12.33 0.03 23.10
N VAL A 53 -13.14 -0.86 22.51
CA VAL A 53 -13.88 -0.54 21.28
C VAL A 53 -14.85 0.61 21.52
N LEU A 54 -15.62 0.60 22.61
CA LEU A 54 -16.58 1.65 22.91
C LEU A 54 -15.89 3.01 23.14
N GLY A 55 -14.77 3.01 23.88
CA GLY A 55 -13.93 4.20 24.05
C GLY A 55 -13.35 4.70 22.72
N LYS A 56 -12.92 3.78 21.85
CA LYS A 56 -12.42 4.10 20.50
C LYS A 56 -13.52 4.73 19.64
N ILE A 57 -14.74 4.21 19.68
CA ILE A 57 -15.90 4.77 18.97
C ILE A 57 -16.19 6.19 19.44
N LEU A 58 -16.27 6.39 20.76
CA LEU A 58 -16.56 7.69 21.35
C LEU A 58 -15.48 8.71 20.97
N PHE A 59 -14.21 8.33 21.10
CA PHE A 59 -13.10 9.19 20.73
C PHE A 59 -13.09 9.49 19.22
N SER A 60 -13.39 8.49 18.38
CA SER A 60 -13.45 8.67 16.93
C SER A 60 -14.60 9.61 16.52
N ALA A 61 -15.76 9.50 17.18
CA ALA A 61 -16.88 10.41 17.00
C ALA A 61 -16.53 11.84 17.45
N LEU A 62 -15.81 12.00 18.56
CA LEU A 62 -15.30 13.30 19.02
C LEU A 62 -14.32 13.92 18.02
N VAL A 63 -13.36 13.13 17.51
CA VAL A 63 -12.39 13.59 16.50
C VAL A 63 -13.10 13.98 15.20
N PHE A 64 -14.04 13.15 14.73
CA PHE A 64 -14.84 13.46 13.55
C PHE A 64 -15.69 14.72 13.73
N GLY A 65 -16.34 14.87 14.89
CA GLY A 65 -17.10 16.06 15.26
C GLY A 65 -16.23 17.31 15.27
N ALA A 66 -15.04 17.25 15.88
CA ALA A 66 -14.09 18.35 15.90
C ALA A 66 -13.59 18.74 14.49
N ILE A 67 -13.29 17.76 13.64
CA ILE A 67 -12.87 17.99 12.25
C ILE A 67 -13.98 18.60 11.41
N THR A 68 -15.23 18.17 11.62
CA THR A 68 -16.39 18.69 10.87
C THR A 68 -16.79 20.08 11.34
N ALA A 69 -16.70 20.33 12.66
CA ALA A 69 -16.96 21.65 13.24
C ALA A 69 -15.86 22.66 12.90
N ALA A 70 -14.62 22.21 12.69
CA ALA A 70 -13.48 23.10 12.46
C ALA A 70 -13.64 24.04 11.24
N PRO A 71 -14.04 23.58 10.03
CA PRO A 71 -14.33 24.48 8.91
C PRO A 71 -15.44 25.50 9.21
N VAL A 72 -16.48 25.10 9.95
CA VAL A 72 -17.60 25.97 10.35
C VAL A 72 -17.12 27.04 11.33
N LEU A 73 -16.35 26.63 12.35
CA LEU A 73 -15.70 27.54 13.31
C LEU A 73 -14.77 28.51 12.59
N LEU A 74 -13.98 28.04 11.63
CA LEU A 74 -13.08 28.90 10.87
C LEU A 74 -13.84 29.89 9.99
N TYR A 75 -14.98 29.51 9.43
CA TYR A 75 -15.85 30.41 8.70
C TYR A 75 -16.33 31.57 9.59
N PHE A 76 -16.87 31.27 10.77
CA PHE A 76 -17.35 32.31 11.71
C PHE A 76 -16.24 33.15 12.33
N MET A 77 -15.09 32.55 12.66
CA MET A 77 -13.98 33.25 13.32
C MET A 77 -13.16 34.13 12.36
N GLN A 78 -13.22 33.85 11.05
CA GLN A 78 -12.41 34.55 10.04
C GLN A 78 -13.25 35.31 9.01
N ASP A 79 -14.44 35.73 9.41
CA ASP A 79 -15.43 36.43 8.59
C ASP A 79 -14.87 37.68 7.87
N LYS A 80 -13.76 38.23 8.35
CA LYS A 80 -13.05 39.33 7.67
C LYS A 80 -11.99 38.86 6.66
N ALA A 81 -11.25 37.78 6.92
CA ALA A 81 -10.11 37.36 6.09
C ALA A 81 -10.52 36.70 4.76
N ILE A 82 -11.69 36.04 4.70
CA ILE A 82 -12.19 35.35 3.49
C ILE A 82 -12.71 36.35 2.44
N PHE A 83 -13.14 37.54 2.88
CA PHE A 83 -13.62 38.63 2.04
C PHE A 83 -12.53 39.68 1.71
N ILE A 84 -11.45 39.77 2.51
CA ILE A 84 -10.37 40.75 2.30
C ILE A 84 -9.45 40.37 1.13
N TYR A 85 -9.26 39.08 0.84
CA TYR A 85 -8.50 38.68 -0.33
C TYR A 85 -9.46 38.50 -1.52
N SER A 86 -9.15 39.16 -2.64
CA SER A 86 -9.73 38.92 -3.97
C SER A 86 -9.33 37.54 -4.53
N VAL A 87 -9.47 36.50 -3.70
CA VAL A 87 -9.20 35.11 -4.06
C VAL A 87 -10.16 34.74 -5.20
N PRO A 88 -9.64 34.33 -6.36
CA PRO A 88 -10.47 33.87 -7.47
C PRO A 88 -11.49 32.83 -7.02
N VAL A 89 -12.73 32.95 -7.50
CA VAL A 89 -13.85 32.05 -7.15
C VAL A 89 -13.48 30.58 -7.31
N PHE A 90 -12.66 30.26 -8.32
CA PHE A 90 -12.15 28.92 -8.57
C PHE A 90 -11.38 28.32 -7.38
N ILE A 91 -10.54 29.10 -6.69
CA ILE A 91 -9.78 28.62 -5.51
C ILE A 91 -10.73 28.34 -4.35
N LYS A 92 -11.77 29.17 -4.18
CA LYS A 92 -12.81 28.96 -3.16
C LYS A 92 -13.58 27.66 -3.41
N MET A 93 -13.96 27.40 -4.67
CA MET A 93 -14.62 26.15 -5.07
C MET A 93 -13.72 24.92 -4.83
N MET A 94 -12.45 24.99 -5.22
CA MET A 94 -11.49 23.91 -4.97
C MET A 94 -11.35 23.61 -3.47
N TYR A 95 -11.29 24.64 -2.62
CA TYR A 95 -11.21 24.48 -1.17
C TYR A 95 -12.46 23.81 -0.58
N PHE A 96 -13.64 24.17 -1.08
CA PHE A 96 -14.90 23.55 -0.66
C PHE A 96 -14.98 22.08 -1.07
N ILE A 97 -14.64 21.76 -2.33
CA ILE A 97 -14.59 20.39 -2.84
C ILE A 97 -13.59 19.56 -2.01
N GLN A 98 -12.38 20.09 -1.80
CA GLN A 98 -11.35 19.42 -1.02
C GLN A 98 -11.82 19.14 0.41
N THR A 99 -12.41 20.13 1.08
CA THR A 99 -12.91 20.00 2.46
C THR A 99 -14.02 18.97 2.53
N THR A 100 -14.97 19.02 1.60
CA THR A 100 -16.11 18.09 1.54
C THR A 100 -15.63 16.64 1.33
N LEU A 101 -14.73 16.42 0.38
CA LEU A 101 -14.15 15.10 0.12
C LEU A 101 -13.33 14.59 1.31
N ASN A 102 -12.60 15.47 2.00
CA ASN A 102 -11.81 15.10 3.17
C ASN A 102 -12.71 14.71 4.36
N ILE A 103 -13.80 15.46 4.62
CA ILE A 103 -14.79 15.12 5.64
C ILE A 103 -15.48 13.80 5.29
N ALA A 104 -15.91 13.63 4.04
CA ALA A 104 -16.55 12.40 3.59
C ALA A 104 -15.62 11.19 3.71
N GLY A 105 -14.36 11.32 3.27
CA GLY A 105 -13.34 10.28 3.40
C GLY A 105 -13.03 9.94 4.86
N MET A 106 -12.86 10.96 5.72
CA MET A 106 -12.68 10.79 7.15
C MET A 106 -13.87 10.07 7.80
N GLY A 107 -15.08 10.50 7.47
CA GLY A 107 -16.32 9.89 7.95
C GLY A 107 -16.43 8.43 7.52
N TYR A 108 -16.08 8.09 6.28
CA TYR A 108 -16.04 6.71 5.83
C TYR A 108 -15.02 5.89 6.63
N VAL A 109 -13.81 6.42 6.86
CA VAL A 109 -12.78 5.69 7.61
C VAL A 109 -13.23 5.43 9.05
N VAL A 110 -13.74 6.46 9.70
CA VAL A 110 -14.19 6.44 11.09
C VAL A 110 -15.48 5.62 11.29
N PHE A 111 -16.46 5.68 10.40
CA PHE A 111 -17.74 4.99 10.64
C PHE A 111 -17.88 3.65 9.95
N VAL A 112 -17.11 3.39 8.89
CA VAL A 112 -17.25 2.17 8.08
C VAL A 112 -15.96 1.35 8.11
N TYR A 113 -14.85 1.93 7.65
CA TYR A 113 -13.62 1.17 7.43
C TYR A 113 -13.06 0.57 8.73
N GLN A 114 -13.11 1.32 9.84
CA GLN A 114 -12.59 0.83 11.13
C GLN A 114 -13.32 -0.39 11.71
N PHE A 115 -14.49 -0.78 11.17
CA PHE A 115 -15.20 -1.98 11.63
C PHE A 115 -15.06 -3.16 10.66
N ARG A 116 -14.47 -2.95 9.49
CA ARG A 116 -14.33 -3.98 8.45
C ARG A 116 -13.11 -4.86 8.68
N THR A 117 -13.22 -5.76 9.64
CA THR A 117 -12.24 -6.83 9.86
C THR A 117 -12.12 -7.79 8.66
N SER A 118 -13.20 -7.96 7.89
CA SER A 118 -13.25 -8.84 6.72
C SER A 118 -12.24 -8.47 5.64
N PHE A 119 -11.98 -7.18 5.42
CA PHE A 119 -10.96 -6.71 4.47
C PHE A 119 -9.56 -7.18 4.88
N HIS A 120 -9.22 -6.98 6.15
CA HIS A 120 -7.90 -7.33 6.67
C HIS A 120 -7.67 -8.85 6.72
N ARG A 121 -8.69 -9.61 7.12
CA ARG A 121 -8.65 -11.07 7.08
C ARG A 121 -8.48 -11.58 5.65
N PHE A 122 -9.23 -11.01 4.70
CA PHE A 122 -9.18 -11.45 3.31
C PHE A 122 -7.77 -11.42 2.71
N TYR A 123 -7.05 -10.30 2.77
CA TYR A 123 -5.71 -10.27 2.19
C TYR A 123 -4.72 -11.09 3.02
N PHE A 124 -4.85 -11.10 4.35
CA PHE A 124 -3.92 -11.81 5.23
C PHE A 124 -4.01 -13.32 5.01
N ASP A 125 -5.21 -13.88 4.98
CA ASP A 125 -5.45 -15.31 4.79
C ASP A 125 -4.98 -15.77 3.40
N ARG A 126 -5.16 -14.95 2.36
CA ARG A 126 -4.69 -15.25 1.00
C ARG A 126 -3.17 -15.20 0.88
N LEU A 127 -2.54 -14.19 1.47
CA LEU A 127 -1.08 -14.11 1.51
C LEU A 127 -0.47 -15.28 2.30
N LEU A 128 -1.10 -15.65 3.42
CA LEU A 128 -0.68 -16.78 4.24
C LEU A 128 -0.85 -18.11 3.48
N HIS A 129 -1.98 -18.30 2.80
CA HIS A 129 -2.20 -19.49 1.97
C HIS A 129 -1.15 -19.62 0.87
N VAL A 130 -0.82 -18.52 0.18
CA VAL A 130 0.23 -18.51 -0.85
C VAL A 130 1.60 -18.85 -0.24
N LEU A 131 1.92 -18.32 0.94
CA LEU A 131 3.14 -18.63 1.67
C LEU A 131 3.21 -20.11 2.09
N GLU A 132 2.10 -20.71 2.54
CA GLU A 132 2.08 -22.13 2.88
C GLU A 132 2.28 -23.02 1.66
N GLN A 133 1.72 -22.64 0.51
CA GLN A 133 1.76 -23.44 -0.70
C GLN A 133 3.07 -23.32 -1.48
N PHE A 134 3.79 -22.20 -1.33
CA PHE A 134 4.97 -21.87 -2.15
C PHE A 134 6.16 -21.30 -1.36
N GLY A 135 6.04 -21.08 -0.06
CA GLY A 135 7.07 -20.42 0.73
C GLY A 135 8.43 -21.07 0.60
N ARG A 136 9.43 -20.27 0.21
CA ARG A 136 10.85 -20.66 0.16
C ARG A 136 11.60 -20.14 1.39
N ARG A 137 12.80 -20.67 1.64
CA ARG A 137 13.63 -20.28 2.79
C ARG A 137 14.09 -18.82 2.76
N ASP A 138 14.13 -18.18 1.60
CA ASP A 138 14.58 -16.80 1.37
C ASP A 138 13.46 -15.75 1.40
N ILE A 139 12.19 -16.18 1.59
CA ILE A 139 11.04 -15.26 1.63
C ILE A 139 11.11 -14.27 2.78
N ASP A 140 11.75 -14.67 3.87
CA ASP A 140 12.01 -13.83 5.03
C ASP A 140 12.85 -12.60 4.64
N VAL A 141 13.91 -12.77 3.86
CA VAL A 141 14.78 -11.66 3.40
C VAL A 141 13.96 -10.64 2.63
N GLY A 142 13.11 -11.09 1.70
CA GLY A 142 12.21 -10.21 0.96
C GLY A 142 11.26 -9.46 1.88
N LEU A 143 10.54 -10.18 2.75
CA LEU A 143 9.56 -9.57 3.65
C LEU A 143 10.22 -8.57 4.64
N HIS A 144 11.44 -8.86 5.10
CA HIS A 144 12.23 -7.92 5.90
C HIS A 144 12.61 -6.66 5.13
N GLN A 145 12.88 -6.74 3.82
CA GLN A 145 13.13 -5.57 2.98
C GLN A 145 11.88 -4.68 2.88
N VAL A 146 10.70 -5.26 2.68
CA VAL A 146 9.44 -4.50 2.69
C VAL A 146 9.19 -3.86 4.05
N LYS A 147 9.35 -4.63 5.13
CA LYS A 147 9.23 -4.12 6.50
C LYS A 147 10.18 -2.95 6.76
N ARG A 148 11.44 -3.05 6.33
CA ARG A 148 12.44 -1.99 6.45
C ARG A 148 12.07 -0.75 5.64
N ALA A 149 11.67 -0.92 4.38
CA ALA A 149 11.26 0.19 3.52
C ALA A 149 10.07 0.96 4.10
N VAL A 150 9.03 0.24 4.54
CA VAL A 150 7.85 0.86 5.17
C VAL A 150 8.22 1.51 6.50
N ARG A 151 9.09 0.90 7.31
CA ARG A 151 9.57 1.49 8.57
C ARG A 151 10.31 2.81 8.35
N ILE A 152 11.14 2.91 7.31
CA ILE A 152 11.84 4.16 6.98
C ILE A 152 10.82 5.26 6.64
N VAL A 153 9.85 4.96 5.76
CA VAL A 153 8.78 5.91 5.41
C VAL A 153 7.95 6.32 6.63
N MET A 154 7.68 5.37 7.52
CA MET A 154 6.97 5.60 8.77
C MET A 154 7.75 6.53 9.71
N LEU A 155 9.08 6.38 9.81
CA LEU A 155 9.95 7.24 10.63
C LEU A 155 10.12 8.66 10.05
N LEU A 156 10.04 8.82 8.73
CA LEU A 156 10.08 10.13 8.08
C LEU A 156 8.79 10.95 8.30
N THR A 157 7.66 10.27 8.53
CA THR A 157 6.36 10.92 8.68
C THR A 157 6.23 11.82 9.93
N PRO A 158 6.63 11.41 11.16
CA PRO A 158 6.57 12.30 12.31
C PRO A 158 7.50 13.50 12.17
N VAL A 159 8.64 13.37 11.49
CA VAL A 159 9.52 14.50 11.19
C VAL A 159 8.81 15.51 10.31
N GLN A 160 8.13 15.06 9.26
CA GLN A 160 7.32 15.92 8.40
C GLN A 160 6.18 16.59 9.18
N ILE A 161 5.39 15.81 9.93
CA ILE A 161 4.26 16.34 10.70
C ILE A 161 4.76 17.33 11.77
N GLY A 162 5.88 17.03 12.43
CA GLY A 162 6.52 17.90 13.42
C GLY A 162 7.01 19.20 12.81
N MET A 163 7.64 19.16 11.63
CA MET A 163 8.11 20.37 10.95
C MET A 163 6.96 21.32 10.58
N VAL A 164 5.92 20.79 9.92
CA VAL A 164 4.76 21.61 9.53
C VAL A 164 3.93 22.01 10.75
N GLY A 165 3.82 21.11 11.72
CA GLY A 165 3.09 21.33 12.95
C GLY A 165 3.72 22.39 13.85
N LEU A 166 5.03 22.34 14.04
CA LEU A 166 5.78 23.35 14.80
C LEU A 166 5.65 24.71 14.15
N MET A 167 5.75 24.79 12.82
CA MET A 167 5.54 26.03 12.08
C MET A 167 4.13 26.60 12.28
N LEU A 168 3.10 25.75 12.19
CA LEU A 168 1.73 26.16 12.45
C LEU A 168 1.57 26.65 13.90
N LEU A 169 2.13 25.93 14.88
CA LEU A 169 2.10 26.25 16.30
C LEU A 169 2.78 27.58 16.63
N LEU A 170 3.99 27.82 16.11
CA LEU A 170 4.74 29.07 16.30
C LEU A 170 4.00 30.29 15.74
N ARG A 171 3.03 30.08 14.86
CA ARG A 171 2.23 31.12 14.23
C ARG A 171 0.79 31.21 14.75
N ILE A 172 0.42 30.38 15.72
CA ILE A 172 -0.84 30.53 16.45
C ILE A 172 -0.71 31.76 17.33
N SER A 173 -1.07 32.92 16.78
CA SER A 173 -1.23 34.16 17.54
C SER A 173 -2.59 34.25 18.23
N ASP A 174 -3.54 33.39 17.83
CA ASP A 174 -4.92 33.41 18.30
C ASP A 174 -5.47 31.97 18.36
N TRP A 175 -6.21 31.66 19.43
CA TRP A 175 -6.88 30.38 19.66
C TRP A 175 -7.81 29.98 18.50
N GLY A 176 -8.30 30.95 17.73
CA GLY A 176 -9.07 30.72 16.51
C GLY A 176 -8.33 29.91 15.42
N GLN A 177 -7.01 29.75 15.48
CA GLN A 177 -6.24 28.95 14.52
C GLN A 177 -6.05 27.47 14.94
N LEU A 178 -6.37 27.11 16.19
CA LEU A 178 -6.29 25.73 16.69
C LEU A 178 -7.07 24.71 15.82
N PRO A 179 -8.29 25.02 15.32
CA PRO A 179 -9.03 24.08 14.47
C PRO A 179 -8.31 23.75 13.15
N ARG A 180 -7.52 24.69 12.59
CA ARG A 180 -6.70 24.45 11.39
C ARG A 180 -5.60 23.44 11.66
N PHE A 181 -4.95 23.56 12.82
CA PHE A 181 -3.91 22.61 13.22
C PHE A 181 -4.48 21.20 13.43
N LEU A 182 -5.62 21.09 14.13
CA LEU A 182 -6.25 19.80 14.41
C LEU A 182 -6.67 19.07 13.12
N THR A 183 -7.32 19.79 12.19
CA THR A 183 -7.72 19.24 10.89
C THR A 183 -6.53 18.85 10.03
N PHE A 184 -5.45 19.64 10.06
CA PHE A 184 -4.19 19.30 9.40
C PHE A 184 -3.60 17.99 9.92
N VAL A 185 -3.43 17.86 11.24
CA VAL A 185 -2.79 16.69 11.86
C VAL A 185 -3.61 15.43 11.60
N ALA A 186 -4.94 15.50 11.80
CA ALA A 186 -5.81 14.35 11.58
C ALA A 186 -5.74 13.87 10.13
N ALA A 187 -5.94 14.76 9.15
CA ALA A 187 -5.91 14.36 7.73
C ALA A 187 -4.56 13.76 7.31
N HIS A 188 -3.44 14.26 7.84
CA HIS A 188 -2.11 13.70 7.55
C HIS A 188 -1.92 12.30 8.11
N ILE A 189 -2.29 12.10 9.38
CA ILE A 189 -2.12 10.83 10.07
C ILE A 189 -2.97 9.73 9.41
N LEU A 190 -4.23 10.03 9.08
CA LEU A 190 -5.12 9.08 8.42
C LEU A 190 -4.63 8.73 7.01
N GLY A 191 -4.23 9.72 6.23
CA GLY A 191 -3.66 9.50 4.91
C GLY A 191 -2.43 8.61 4.95
N ARG A 192 -1.46 8.95 5.81
CA ARG A 192 -0.18 8.25 5.92
C ARG A 192 -0.34 6.81 6.41
N SER A 193 -1.18 6.57 7.41
CA SER A 193 -1.43 5.20 7.90
C SER A 193 -2.06 4.31 6.84
N THR A 194 -3.00 4.84 6.05
CA THR A 194 -3.59 4.14 4.90
C THR A 194 -2.53 3.82 3.83
N THR A 195 -1.66 4.78 3.52
CA THR A 195 -0.54 4.58 2.59
C THR A 195 0.41 3.47 3.06
N TRP A 196 0.74 3.41 4.36
CA TRP A 196 1.64 2.38 4.87
C TRP A 196 1.05 0.97 4.73
N VAL A 197 -0.24 0.81 5.08
CA VAL A 197 -0.95 -0.47 4.90
C VAL A 197 -0.89 -0.90 3.43
N TYR A 198 -1.20 0.01 2.51
CA TYR A 198 -1.15 -0.26 1.08
C TYR A 198 0.25 -0.69 0.61
N MET A 199 1.29 0.05 1.01
CA MET A 199 2.67 -0.26 0.64
C MET A 199 3.11 -1.62 1.15
N THR A 200 2.74 -1.99 2.38
CA THR A 200 3.06 -3.31 2.94
C THR A 200 2.37 -4.41 2.13
N ILE A 201 1.08 -4.28 1.80
CA ILE A 201 0.38 -5.32 1.04
C ILE A 201 0.97 -5.48 -0.36
N MET A 202 1.10 -4.39 -1.12
CA MET A 202 1.61 -4.44 -2.48
C MET A 202 3.07 -4.88 -2.53
N GLY A 203 3.88 -4.47 -1.55
CA GLY A 203 5.27 -4.92 -1.41
C GLY A 203 5.36 -6.43 -1.17
N THR A 204 4.54 -6.96 -0.25
CA THR A 204 4.48 -8.41 0.01
C THR A 204 4.04 -9.19 -1.22
N VAL A 205 3.00 -8.72 -1.93
CA VAL A 205 2.56 -9.34 -3.19
C VAL A 205 3.68 -9.33 -4.24
N ALA A 206 4.37 -8.19 -4.42
CA ALA A 206 5.42 -8.08 -5.41
C ALA A 206 6.61 -9.03 -5.14
N ILE A 207 6.96 -9.27 -3.87
CA ILE A 207 8.00 -10.23 -3.52
C ILE A 207 7.57 -11.66 -3.82
N LEU A 208 6.35 -12.03 -3.44
CA LEU A 208 5.83 -13.38 -3.70
C LEU A 208 5.78 -13.66 -5.19
N LEU A 209 5.27 -12.71 -5.99
CA LEU A 209 5.29 -12.81 -7.45
C LEU A 209 6.71 -12.91 -7.99
N ARG A 210 7.64 -12.10 -7.48
CA ARG A 210 9.05 -12.16 -7.91
C ARG A 210 9.64 -13.54 -7.68
N GLN A 211 9.47 -14.14 -6.51
CA GLN A 211 10.02 -15.47 -6.22
C GLN A 211 9.37 -16.57 -7.06
N MET A 212 8.06 -16.47 -7.31
CA MET A 212 7.36 -17.35 -8.24
C MET A 212 7.94 -17.23 -9.65
N ASN A 213 8.23 -16.01 -10.10
CA ASN A 213 8.83 -15.75 -11.41
C ASN A 213 10.25 -16.29 -11.50
N ASP A 214 11.06 -16.05 -10.48
CA ASP A 214 12.44 -16.57 -10.40
C ASP A 214 12.44 -18.11 -10.47
N THR A 215 11.42 -18.76 -9.88
CA THR A 215 11.24 -20.22 -9.97
C THR A 215 10.81 -20.66 -11.36
N LEU A 216 9.85 -19.97 -11.98
CA LEU A 216 9.44 -20.29 -13.34
C LEU A 216 10.58 -20.12 -14.35
N GLU A 217 11.40 -19.08 -14.18
CA GLU A 217 12.54 -18.80 -15.03
C GLU A 217 13.65 -19.86 -14.90
N SER A 218 13.79 -20.48 -13.72
CA SER A 218 14.72 -21.60 -13.54
C SER A 218 14.39 -22.85 -14.36
N PHE A 219 13.17 -22.97 -14.89
CA PHE A 219 12.83 -24.04 -15.84
C PHE A 219 13.23 -23.71 -17.28
N ILE A 220 13.48 -22.43 -17.60
CA ILE A 220 13.86 -21.96 -18.94
C ILE A 220 15.38 -21.95 -19.11
N ILE A 221 16.10 -21.47 -18.09
CA ILE A 221 17.56 -21.29 -18.14
C ILE A 221 18.24 -22.55 -17.57
N PRO A 222 18.94 -23.36 -18.38
CA PRO A 222 19.76 -24.44 -17.84
C PRO A 222 20.87 -23.85 -16.95
N PRO A 223 21.23 -24.52 -15.83
CA PRO A 223 22.25 -23.99 -14.92
C PRO A 223 23.56 -23.74 -15.68
N SER A 224 24.01 -22.48 -15.68
CA SER A 224 25.18 -21.98 -16.42
C SER A 224 26.49 -22.63 -16.00
N ASP A 225 26.52 -23.39 -14.90
CA ASP A 225 27.72 -24.00 -14.35
C ASP A 225 28.12 -25.32 -15.06
N ALA A 226 27.37 -25.76 -16.07
CA ALA A 226 27.68 -26.98 -16.84
C ALA A 226 28.22 -26.71 -18.26
N HIS A 227 28.36 -25.45 -18.69
CA HIS A 227 28.69 -25.13 -20.09
C HIS A 227 30.14 -24.73 -20.37
N GLU A 228 31.06 -24.80 -19.41
CA GLU A 228 32.50 -24.67 -19.71
C GLU A 228 33.22 -26.01 -19.95
N ALA A 229 32.53 -27.15 -19.79
CA ALA A 229 33.10 -28.44 -20.16
C ALA A 229 32.24 -29.12 -21.22
N LEU A 230 32.81 -29.21 -22.42
CA LEU A 230 32.43 -30.07 -23.55
C LEU A 230 31.42 -29.49 -24.55
N SER A 231 32.01 -28.90 -25.59
CA SER A 231 31.82 -29.30 -26.99
C SER A 231 30.39 -29.37 -27.52
N ALA A 232 30.05 -28.38 -28.35
CA ALA A 232 29.24 -28.48 -29.58
C ALA A 232 28.33 -29.73 -29.72
N GLU A 233 27.29 -29.81 -28.88
CA GLU A 233 26.11 -30.63 -29.17
C GLU A 233 24.88 -29.72 -29.15
N VAL A 234 24.05 -29.92 -30.17
CA VAL A 234 22.76 -29.27 -30.43
C VAL A 234 22.03 -28.96 -29.11
N PRO A 235 21.49 -27.73 -28.91
CA PRO A 235 20.72 -27.43 -27.71
C PRO A 235 19.52 -28.37 -27.67
N GLN A 236 19.62 -29.44 -26.87
CA GLN A 236 18.50 -30.33 -26.66
C GLN A 236 17.41 -29.51 -25.98
N PRO A 237 16.19 -29.47 -26.56
CA PRO A 237 15.08 -28.77 -25.92
C PRO A 237 14.89 -29.39 -24.54
N THR A 238 15.06 -28.58 -23.49
CA THR A 238 14.79 -28.97 -22.11
C THR A 238 13.34 -29.43 -22.03
N ARG A 239 13.13 -30.75 -22.07
CA ARG A 239 11.79 -31.33 -21.99
C ARG A 239 11.24 -31.06 -20.61
N LEU A 240 10.17 -30.27 -20.53
CA LEU A 240 9.41 -30.12 -19.30
C LEU A 240 8.85 -31.48 -18.88
N THR A 241 9.20 -31.94 -17.69
CA THR A 241 8.62 -33.16 -17.14
C THR A 241 7.16 -32.93 -16.73
N ALA A 242 6.38 -34.02 -16.58
CA ALA A 242 5.01 -33.92 -16.09
C ALA A 242 4.92 -33.29 -14.67
N VAL A 243 6.00 -33.40 -13.89
CA VAL A 243 6.12 -32.77 -12.57
C VAL A 243 6.31 -31.26 -12.71
N ASP A 244 7.16 -30.82 -13.64
CA ASP A 244 7.38 -29.39 -13.92
C ASP A 244 6.10 -28.72 -14.41
N ARG A 245 5.34 -29.38 -15.29
CA ARG A 245 4.04 -28.88 -15.77
C ARG A 245 3.05 -28.67 -14.62
N ARG A 246 2.96 -29.63 -13.67
CA ARG A 246 2.10 -29.48 -12.48
C ARG A 246 2.58 -28.35 -11.58
N MET A 247 3.89 -28.17 -11.44
CA MET A 247 4.45 -27.09 -10.64
C MET A 247 4.20 -25.71 -11.27
N ILE A 248 4.33 -25.59 -12.60
CA ILE A 248 4.02 -24.36 -13.35
C ILE A 248 2.54 -24.00 -13.19
N GLU A 249 1.63 -24.96 -13.34
CA GLU A 249 0.19 -24.70 -13.17
C GLU A 249 -0.13 -24.31 -11.71
N LYS A 250 0.51 -24.98 -10.73
CA LYS A 250 0.39 -24.57 -9.32
C LYS A 250 0.83 -23.12 -9.11
N ILE A 251 2.01 -22.74 -9.63
CA ILE A 251 2.52 -21.38 -9.50
C ILE A 251 1.58 -20.38 -10.18
N ARG A 252 1.08 -20.69 -11.38
CA ARG A 252 0.12 -19.84 -12.10
C ARG A 252 -1.15 -19.60 -11.28
N LEU A 253 -1.71 -20.64 -10.65
CA LEU A 253 -2.90 -20.50 -9.80
C LEU A 253 -2.64 -19.62 -8.57
N LEU A 254 -1.47 -19.75 -7.94
CA LEU A 254 -1.08 -18.91 -6.81
C LEU A 254 -0.83 -17.45 -7.22
N GLN A 255 -0.24 -17.21 -8.40
CA GLN A 255 -0.09 -15.86 -8.96
C GLN A 255 -1.45 -15.22 -9.22
N LEU A 256 -2.41 -15.98 -9.76
CA LEU A 256 -3.79 -15.51 -9.94
C LEU A 256 -4.47 -15.18 -8.60
N GLU A 257 -4.20 -15.96 -7.56
CA GLU A 257 -4.70 -15.67 -6.22
C GLU A 257 -4.13 -14.36 -5.66
N LEU A 258 -2.84 -14.09 -5.86
CA LEU A 258 -2.23 -12.80 -5.53
C LEU A 258 -2.82 -11.65 -6.35
N MET A 259 -3.18 -11.90 -7.62
CA MET A 259 -3.87 -10.92 -8.47
C MET A 259 -5.27 -10.61 -8.00
N ARG A 260 -6.02 -11.57 -7.48
CA ARG A 260 -7.31 -11.31 -6.82
C ARG A 260 -7.16 -10.43 -5.58
N VAL A 261 -6.06 -10.56 -4.85
CA VAL A 261 -5.74 -9.66 -3.72
C VAL A 261 -5.52 -8.23 -4.23
N VAL A 262 -4.70 -8.06 -5.27
CA VAL A 262 -4.42 -6.74 -5.87
C VAL A 262 -5.68 -6.12 -6.46
N GLU A 263 -6.48 -6.89 -7.18
CA GLU A 263 -7.76 -6.46 -7.75
C GLU A 263 -8.72 -6.00 -6.65
N LYS A 264 -8.88 -6.76 -5.56
CA LYS A 264 -9.77 -6.35 -4.47
C LYS A 264 -9.27 -5.11 -3.73
N ILE A 265 -7.96 -4.92 -3.63
CA ILE A 265 -7.36 -3.74 -2.98
C ILE A 265 -7.54 -2.51 -3.85
N ASN A 266 -7.30 -2.60 -5.15
CA ASN A 266 -7.34 -1.46 -6.07
C ASN A 266 -8.76 -1.17 -6.61
N GLY A 267 -9.56 -2.20 -6.89
CA GLY A 267 -10.92 -2.09 -7.41
C GLY A 267 -12.01 -2.14 -6.34
N GLY A 268 -11.67 -2.51 -5.11
CA GLY A 268 -12.61 -2.51 -3.99
C GLY A 268 -12.75 -1.15 -3.30
N GLU A 269 -13.42 -1.16 -2.16
CA GLU A 269 -13.66 0.03 -1.34
C GLU A 269 -12.37 0.69 -0.85
N PHE A 270 -11.33 -0.10 -0.54
CA PHE A 270 -10.03 0.43 -0.15
C PHE A 270 -9.42 1.26 -1.28
N GLY A 271 -9.51 0.78 -2.52
CA GLY A 271 -9.07 1.51 -3.71
C GLY A 271 -9.87 2.77 -3.94
N THR A 272 -11.18 2.74 -3.69
CA THR A 272 -12.04 3.94 -3.73
C THR A 272 -11.57 4.98 -2.71
N LEU A 273 -11.22 4.57 -1.48
CA LEU A 273 -10.64 5.47 -0.48
C LEU A 273 -9.30 6.05 -0.93
N LEU A 274 -8.44 5.24 -1.54
CA LEU A 274 -7.17 5.71 -2.09
C LEU A 274 -7.39 6.75 -3.19
N ILE A 275 -8.37 6.56 -4.08
CA ILE A 275 -8.72 7.53 -5.12
C ILE A 275 -9.18 8.84 -4.50
N ILE A 276 -10.08 8.80 -3.52
CA ILE A 276 -10.54 10.00 -2.80
C ILE A 276 -9.33 10.72 -2.17
N TYR A 277 -8.45 9.99 -1.49
CA TYR A 277 -7.24 10.56 -0.91
C TYR A 277 -6.31 11.18 -1.95
N ILE A 278 -6.16 10.53 -3.11
CA ILE A 278 -5.34 11.03 -4.21
C ILE A 278 -5.91 12.34 -4.76
N VAL A 279 -7.22 12.38 -5.04
CA VAL A 279 -7.92 13.56 -5.54
C VAL A 279 -7.85 14.72 -4.54
N VAL A 280 -8.11 14.46 -3.26
CA VAL A 280 -8.01 15.47 -2.19
C VAL A 280 -6.60 16.04 -2.11
N THR A 281 -5.58 15.16 -2.17
CA THR A 281 -4.17 15.58 -2.11
C THR A 281 -3.77 16.36 -3.36
N PHE A 282 -4.29 15.98 -4.53
CA PHE A 282 -4.05 16.69 -5.79
C PHE A 282 -4.62 18.09 -5.75
N ILE A 283 -5.90 18.24 -5.36
CA ILE A 283 -6.55 19.54 -5.22
C ILE A 283 -5.78 20.40 -4.22
N TYR A 284 -5.40 19.83 -3.07
CA TYR A 284 -4.61 20.54 -2.05
C TYR A 284 -3.28 21.08 -2.60
N ILE A 285 -2.49 20.24 -3.28
CA ILE A 285 -1.20 20.66 -3.85
C ILE A 285 -1.41 21.80 -4.86
N ASN A 286 -2.45 21.73 -5.70
CA ASN A 286 -2.73 22.79 -6.67
C ASN A 286 -3.11 24.11 -5.99
N ILE A 287 -3.98 24.07 -4.96
CA ILE A 287 -4.33 25.25 -4.17
C ILE A 287 -3.08 25.86 -3.53
N GLU A 288 -2.26 25.03 -2.87
CA GLU A 288 -1.06 25.47 -2.17
C GLU A 288 -0.03 26.08 -3.11
N LEU A 289 0.27 25.45 -4.25
CA LEU A 289 1.20 25.97 -5.24
C LEU A 289 0.72 27.30 -5.83
N LEU A 290 -0.58 27.43 -6.10
CA LEU A 290 -1.15 28.68 -6.60
C LEU A 290 -1.05 29.80 -5.56
N GLN A 291 -1.34 29.50 -4.29
CA GLN A 291 -1.19 30.45 -3.19
C GLN A 291 0.28 30.85 -2.97
N LEU A 292 1.21 29.90 -3.11
CA LEU A 292 2.65 30.20 -3.03
C LEU A 292 3.10 31.10 -4.19
N TYR A 293 2.63 30.84 -5.40
CA TYR A 293 2.94 31.68 -6.57
C TYR A 293 2.41 33.11 -6.39
N GLN A 294 1.13 33.27 -6.05
CA GLN A 294 0.51 34.58 -5.84
C GLN A 294 1.13 35.32 -4.66
N GLY A 295 1.36 34.62 -3.55
CA GLY A 295 1.91 35.22 -2.34
C GLY A 295 3.37 35.64 -2.48
N LYS A 296 4.17 34.93 -3.28
CA LYS A 296 5.52 35.36 -3.65
C LYS A 296 5.49 36.57 -4.59
N ARG A 297 4.60 36.58 -5.58
CA ARG A 297 4.43 37.72 -6.51
C ARG A 297 4.03 39.00 -5.78
N GLN A 298 3.24 38.89 -4.71
CA GLN A 298 2.76 40.02 -3.92
C GLN A 298 3.67 40.36 -2.71
N ASN A 299 4.79 39.65 -2.53
CA ASN A 299 5.66 39.75 -1.34
C ASN A 299 4.91 39.62 0.00
N THR A 300 3.80 38.88 0.03
CA THR A 300 2.97 38.69 1.23
C THR A 300 3.38 37.46 2.04
N ILE A 301 4.17 36.55 1.46
CA ILE A 301 4.65 35.33 2.11
C ILE A 301 6.15 35.46 2.41
N PRO A 302 6.57 35.41 3.69
CA PRO A 302 7.97 35.32 4.09
C PRO A 302 8.67 34.07 3.52
N SER A 303 9.98 34.17 3.26
CA SER A 303 10.76 33.13 2.58
C SER A 303 10.80 31.79 3.32
N ASP A 304 10.90 31.80 4.64
CA ASP A 304 10.82 30.62 5.50
C ASP A 304 9.49 29.87 5.33
N ILE A 305 8.39 30.61 5.27
CA ILE A 305 7.04 30.06 5.08
C ILE A 305 6.88 29.47 3.68
N PHE A 306 7.46 30.13 2.68
CA PHE A 306 7.48 29.63 1.31
C PHE A 306 8.13 28.24 1.23
N TYR A 307 9.33 28.08 1.82
CA TYR A 307 10.06 26.81 1.76
C TYR A 307 9.35 25.68 2.51
N ILE A 308 8.81 25.94 3.70
CA ILE A 308 8.12 24.89 4.47
C ILE A 308 6.87 24.39 3.75
N ARG A 309 6.06 25.30 3.19
CA ARG A 309 4.87 24.93 2.41
C ARG A 309 5.24 24.18 1.13
N LEU A 310 6.32 24.58 0.47
CA LEU A 310 6.85 23.87 -0.71
C LEU A 310 7.31 22.45 -0.35
N ILE A 311 8.06 22.30 0.74
CA ILE A 311 8.50 20.99 1.25
C ILE A 311 7.28 20.13 1.61
N ASN A 312 6.25 20.70 2.24
CA ASN A 312 5.02 19.96 2.53
C ASN A 312 4.31 19.47 1.25
N CYS A 313 4.27 20.30 0.20
CA CYS A 313 3.77 19.90 -1.12
C CYS A 313 4.60 18.75 -1.70
N ALA A 314 5.93 18.84 -1.64
CA ALA A 314 6.84 17.79 -2.11
C ALA A 314 6.60 16.46 -1.38
N PHE A 315 6.42 16.48 -0.06
CA PHE A 315 6.13 15.27 0.71
C PHE A 315 4.76 14.66 0.40
N ARG A 316 3.74 15.50 0.14
CA ARG A 316 2.43 15.02 -0.29
C ARG A 316 2.50 14.41 -1.69
N PHE A 317 3.24 15.05 -2.59
CA PHE A 317 3.53 14.52 -3.93
C PHE A 317 4.27 13.18 -3.85
N ALA A 318 5.22 13.03 -2.91
CA ALA A 318 5.91 11.76 -2.67
C ALA A 318 4.93 10.63 -2.27
N GLY A 319 3.77 10.95 -1.69
CA GLY A 319 2.69 9.99 -1.48
C GLY A 319 2.18 9.37 -2.78
N PHE A 320 2.03 10.16 -3.86
CA PHE A 320 1.68 9.64 -5.18
C PHE A 320 2.77 8.71 -5.73
N ILE A 321 4.04 9.08 -5.54
CA ILE A 321 5.17 8.25 -5.94
C ILE A 321 5.12 6.91 -5.21
N MET A 322 4.81 6.89 -3.91
CA MET A 322 4.66 5.64 -3.15
C MET A 322 3.56 4.73 -3.74
N PHE A 323 2.38 5.28 -4.04
CA PHE A 323 1.30 4.51 -4.66
C PHE A 323 1.67 3.99 -6.05
N ALA A 324 2.25 4.85 -6.89
CA ALA A 324 2.68 4.50 -8.24
C ALA A 324 3.79 3.45 -8.22
N TYR A 325 4.78 3.61 -7.34
CA TYR A 325 5.90 2.68 -7.18
C TYR A 325 5.42 1.30 -6.73
N SER A 326 4.57 1.22 -5.71
CA SER A 326 3.98 -0.04 -5.24
C SER A 326 3.21 -0.78 -6.33
N ASN A 327 2.41 -0.06 -7.14
CA ASN A 327 1.73 -0.66 -8.30
C ASN A 327 2.72 -1.12 -9.37
N ARG A 328 3.72 -0.29 -9.69
CA ARG A 328 4.74 -0.60 -10.70
C ARG A 328 5.54 -1.86 -10.34
N LEU A 329 5.84 -2.08 -9.06
CA LEU A 329 6.50 -3.30 -8.61
C LEU A 329 5.70 -4.56 -8.95
N VAL A 330 4.39 -4.54 -8.70
CA VAL A 330 3.49 -5.65 -9.06
C VAL A 330 3.36 -5.80 -10.57
N GLN A 331 3.11 -4.69 -11.29
CA GLN A 331 2.98 -4.71 -12.76
C GLN A 331 4.24 -5.26 -13.43
N LYS A 332 5.43 -4.88 -12.97
CA LYS A 332 6.70 -5.41 -13.47
C LYS A 332 6.76 -6.93 -13.35
N GLN A 333 6.31 -7.49 -12.23
CA GLN A 333 6.28 -8.94 -12.06
C GLN A 333 5.21 -9.61 -12.94
N ASN A 334 4.06 -8.97 -13.14
CA ASN A 334 3.03 -9.50 -14.04
C ASN A 334 3.51 -9.57 -15.50
N TYR A 335 4.16 -8.52 -16.00
CA TYR A 335 4.74 -8.56 -17.35
C TYR A 335 5.82 -9.64 -17.48
N ARG A 336 6.64 -9.82 -16.43
CA ARG A 336 7.66 -10.87 -16.40
C ARG A 336 7.04 -12.27 -16.45
N VAL A 337 5.96 -12.54 -15.70
CA VAL A 337 5.21 -13.80 -15.77
C VAL A 337 4.78 -14.11 -17.19
N CYS A 338 4.12 -13.15 -17.86
CA CYS A 338 3.58 -13.37 -19.20
C CYS A 338 4.70 -13.73 -20.19
N SER A 339 5.85 -13.06 -20.10
CA SER A 339 7.02 -13.37 -20.93
C SER A 339 7.55 -14.78 -20.67
N ILE A 340 7.70 -15.15 -19.39
CA ILE A 340 8.21 -16.47 -18.98
C ILE A 340 7.25 -17.58 -19.42
N LEU A 341 5.94 -17.43 -19.19
CA LEU A 341 4.94 -18.42 -19.60
C LEU A 341 4.86 -18.57 -21.12
N HIS A 342 5.02 -17.47 -21.88
CA HIS A 342 5.10 -17.53 -23.34
C HIS A 342 6.32 -18.34 -23.81
N GLN A 343 7.48 -18.12 -23.19
CA GLN A 343 8.69 -18.89 -23.48
C GLN A 343 8.54 -20.37 -23.10
N LEU A 344 7.97 -20.69 -21.93
CA LEU A 344 7.70 -22.08 -21.52
C LEU A 344 6.77 -22.79 -22.50
N ASN A 345 5.72 -22.11 -22.98
CA ASN A 345 4.81 -22.66 -23.97
C ASN A 345 5.54 -22.93 -25.31
N LYS A 346 6.45 -22.05 -25.72
CA LYS A 346 7.26 -22.26 -26.92
C LYS A 346 8.15 -23.50 -26.80
N VAL A 347 8.87 -23.65 -25.69
CA VAL A 347 9.72 -24.82 -25.41
C VAL A 347 8.90 -26.11 -25.41
N ASP A 348 7.71 -26.09 -24.80
CA ASP A 348 6.85 -27.27 -24.75
C ASP A 348 6.33 -27.69 -26.14
N ASN A 349 5.98 -26.72 -26.98
CA ASN A 349 5.53 -26.98 -28.35
C ASN A 349 6.67 -27.50 -29.24
N GLU A 350 7.88 -26.97 -29.09
CA GLU A 350 9.07 -27.48 -29.82
C GLU A 350 9.45 -28.90 -29.39
N ALA A 351 9.34 -29.20 -28.09
CA ALA A 351 9.51 -30.56 -27.56
C ALA A 351 8.44 -31.53 -28.07
N ALA A 352 7.17 -31.10 -28.15
CA ALA A 352 6.10 -31.94 -28.70
C ALA A 352 6.28 -32.20 -30.21
N CYS A 353 6.68 -31.17 -30.95
CA CYS A 353 6.92 -31.25 -32.38
C CYS A 353 8.09 -32.20 -32.71
N SER A 354 9.22 -32.09 -31.99
CA SER A 354 10.37 -32.99 -32.16
C SER A 354 10.04 -34.46 -31.83
N ASN A 355 9.14 -34.72 -30.88
CA ASN A 355 8.68 -36.08 -30.58
C ASN A 355 7.86 -36.70 -31.73
N ILE A 356 6.98 -35.91 -32.35
CA ILE A 356 6.19 -36.37 -33.50
C ILE A 356 7.11 -36.75 -34.67
N PHE A 357 8.14 -35.94 -34.93
CA PHE A 357 9.12 -36.25 -35.97
C PHE A 357 10.00 -37.46 -35.61
N ALA A 358 10.44 -37.60 -34.36
CA ALA A 358 11.23 -38.75 -33.92
C ALA A 358 10.45 -40.08 -33.97
N ASP A 359 9.15 -40.05 -33.66
CA ASP A 359 8.27 -41.23 -33.76
C ASP A 359 7.92 -41.58 -35.21
N ALA A 360 7.89 -40.59 -36.11
CA ALA A 360 7.73 -40.82 -37.54
C ALA A 360 8.95 -41.53 -38.15
N TYR A 361 10.17 -41.14 -37.75
CA TYR A 361 11.41 -41.76 -38.23
C TYR A 361 11.72 -43.15 -37.65
N LYS A 362 11.02 -43.58 -36.59
CA LYS A 362 11.19 -44.91 -35.97
C LYS A 362 10.31 -46.00 -36.56
N LYS A 363 9.40 -45.64 -37.49
CA LYS A 363 8.44 -46.54 -38.14
C LYS A 363 8.85 -46.96 -39.56
N ASP A 364 9.96 -46.42 -40.07
CA ASP A 364 10.69 -46.92 -41.23
C ASP A 364 11.91 -47.72 -40.76
#